data_AF-A0A1I6AGI9-F1
#
_entry.id   AF-A0A1I6AGI9-F1
#
_cell.length_a   1.000
_cell.length_b   1.000
_cell.length_c   1.000
_cell.angle_alpha   90.00
_cell.angle_beta   90.00
_cell.angle_gamma   90.00
#
_symmetry.space_group_name_H-M   'P 1'
#
loop_
_entity.id
_entity.type
_entity.pdbx_description
1 polymer ?
#
loop_
_entity_poly.entity_id
_entity_poly.type
_entity_poly.pdbx_seq_one_letter_code
_entity_poly.pdbx_strand_id
1 'polypeptide(L)'
;MTVLATSVYGFYDEARELALTATEDQLTGHGPATLLTVYVMRAEFTGEELSTYTPEELVRGAVDLGLVNGDTLREVELGGVTADGDAASARVLGRSSTTLRQLDFQREGDAWKVDLTPLLAAMDELLGQAAAQQDATVKAMVDQVVVNRYGEEVAASLREPLSD
;
A
#
# COMPACT_ATOMS: atom_id res chain seq x y z
N MET A 1 15.64 -11.55 -9.41
CA MET A 1 15.86 -11.55 -7.94
C MET A 1 14.85 -10.61 -7.33
N THR A 2 13.96 -11.12 -6.51
CA THR A 2 12.85 -10.37 -5.94
C THR A 2 13.32 -9.68 -4.66
N VAL A 3 13.18 -8.35 -4.59
CA VAL A 3 13.74 -7.52 -3.50
C VAL A 3 12.77 -7.29 -2.35
N LEU A 4 11.48 -7.55 -2.56
CA LEU A 4 10.42 -7.38 -1.58
C LEU A 4 9.99 -8.74 -1.01
N ALA A 5 9.60 -8.74 0.27
CA ALA A 5 9.12 -9.92 0.97
C ALA A 5 7.80 -10.43 0.34
N THR A 6 7.56 -11.73 0.45
CA THR A 6 6.35 -12.40 -0.04
C THR A 6 5.08 -11.80 0.56
N SER A 7 5.16 -11.32 1.80
CA SER A 7 4.08 -10.60 2.49
C SER A 7 3.58 -9.37 1.70
N VAL A 8 4.48 -8.65 1.04
CA VAL A 8 4.12 -7.48 0.23
C VAL A 8 3.31 -7.91 -0.99
N TYR A 9 3.72 -8.98 -1.68
CA TYR A 9 2.97 -9.51 -2.81
C TYR A 9 1.59 -10.04 -2.39
N GLY A 10 1.51 -10.70 -1.23
CA GLY A 10 0.24 -11.15 -0.65
C GLY A 10 -0.74 -10.00 -0.42
N PHE A 11 -0.28 -8.85 0.08
CA PHE A 11 -1.12 -7.66 0.24
C PHE A 11 -1.69 -7.17 -1.11
N TYR A 12 -0.88 -7.08 -2.15
CA TYR A 12 -1.34 -6.62 -3.46
C TYR A 12 -2.25 -7.64 -4.16
N ASP A 13 -2.02 -8.93 -3.93
CA ASP A 13 -2.90 -10.00 -4.42
C ASP A 13 -4.29 -9.92 -3.75
N GLU A 14 -4.34 -9.75 -2.42
CA GLU A 14 -5.60 -9.54 -1.70
C GLU A 14 -6.32 -8.27 -2.18
N ALA A 15 -5.60 -7.16 -2.31
CA ALA A 15 -6.16 -5.91 -2.81
C ALA A 15 -6.70 -6.05 -4.25
N ARG A 16 -6.05 -6.86 -5.10
CA ARG A 16 -6.53 -7.19 -6.45
C ARG A 16 -7.86 -7.92 -6.39
N GLU A 17 -7.96 -8.98 -5.60
CA GLU A 17 -9.20 -9.76 -5.46
C GLU A 17 -10.36 -8.88 -4.94
N LEU A 18 -10.08 -8.01 -3.97
CA LEU A 18 -11.05 -7.04 -3.45
C LEU A 18 -11.46 -6.02 -4.52
N ALA A 19 -10.51 -5.48 -5.28
CA ALA A 19 -10.80 -4.53 -6.35
C ALA A 19 -11.68 -5.16 -7.44
N LEU A 20 -11.42 -6.41 -7.80
CA LEU A 20 -12.20 -7.15 -8.79
C LEU A 20 -13.60 -7.50 -8.31
N THR A 21 -13.79 -7.88 -7.03
CA THR A 21 -15.01 -8.59 -6.62
C THR A 21 -15.76 -8.01 -5.43
N ALA A 22 -15.11 -7.23 -4.56
CA ALA A 22 -15.72 -6.81 -3.31
C ALA A 22 -16.74 -5.68 -3.52
N THR A 23 -17.92 -5.78 -2.94
CA THR A 23 -18.84 -4.64 -2.83
C THR A 23 -18.35 -3.65 -1.77
N GLU A 24 -18.92 -2.43 -1.75
CA GLU A 24 -18.60 -1.44 -0.70
C GLU A 24 -18.83 -1.98 0.72
N ASP A 25 -19.89 -2.76 0.94
CA ASP A 25 -20.17 -3.39 2.23
C ASP A 25 -19.08 -4.40 2.61
N GLN A 26 -18.56 -5.18 1.65
CA GLN A 26 -17.48 -6.13 1.90
C GLN A 26 -16.13 -5.45 2.18
N LEU A 27 -15.92 -4.24 1.66
CA LEU A 27 -14.76 -3.42 1.99
C LEU A 27 -14.82 -2.85 3.42
N THR A 28 -15.98 -2.90 4.08
CA THR A 28 -16.13 -2.43 5.46
C THR A 28 -15.30 -3.30 6.42
N GLY A 29 -14.43 -2.64 7.19
CA GLY A 29 -13.56 -3.31 8.17
C GLY A 29 -12.11 -3.50 7.71
N HIS A 30 -11.83 -3.28 6.42
CA HIS A 30 -10.44 -3.18 5.94
C HIS A 30 -9.80 -1.85 6.35
N GLY A 31 -8.47 -1.88 6.54
CA GLY A 31 -7.67 -0.71 6.83
C GLY A 31 -7.65 0.28 5.66
N PRO A 32 -7.45 1.59 5.92
CA PRO A 32 -7.46 2.60 4.86
C PRO A 32 -6.37 2.39 3.81
N ALA A 33 -5.24 1.75 4.11
CA ALA A 33 -4.23 1.35 3.14
C ALA A 33 -4.78 0.38 2.09
N THR A 34 -5.50 -0.65 2.54
CA THR A 34 -6.19 -1.60 1.66
C THR A 34 -7.25 -0.87 0.84
N LEU A 35 -8.09 -0.05 1.47
CA LEU A 35 -9.15 0.71 0.76
C LEU A 35 -8.59 1.63 -0.33
N LEU A 36 -7.54 2.40 -0.01
CA LEU A 36 -6.90 3.28 -0.99
C LEU A 36 -6.27 2.50 -2.13
N THR A 37 -5.63 1.37 -1.84
CA THR A 37 -5.03 0.50 -2.87
C THR A 37 -6.12 -0.07 -3.79
N VAL A 38 -7.22 -0.57 -3.22
CA VAL A 38 -8.39 -1.06 -3.97
C VAL A 38 -8.96 0.03 -4.88
N TYR A 39 -9.24 1.22 -4.36
CA TYR A 39 -9.81 2.29 -5.17
C TYR A 39 -8.87 2.80 -6.25
N VAL A 40 -7.56 2.82 -6.00
CA VAL A 40 -6.58 3.14 -7.04
C VAL A 40 -6.58 2.07 -8.12
N MET A 41 -6.61 0.78 -7.76
CA MET A 41 -6.70 -0.29 -8.76
C MET A 41 -7.97 -0.17 -9.63
N ARG A 42 -9.10 0.17 -9.02
CA ARG A 42 -10.36 0.41 -9.74
C ARG A 42 -10.33 1.63 -10.66
N ALA A 43 -9.52 2.62 -10.32
CA ALA A 43 -9.41 3.85 -11.12
C ALA A 43 -8.45 3.69 -12.30
N GLU A 44 -7.42 2.87 -12.15
CA GLU A 44 -6.28 2.83 -13.06
C GLU A 44 -6.29 1.59 -13.98
N PHE A 45 -7.12 0.58 -13.68
CA PHE A 45 -7.20 -0.66 -14.45
C PHE A 45 -8.65 -1.04 -14.78
N THR A 46 -8.81 -1.73 -15.90
CA THR A 46 -10.04 -2.49 -16.19
C THR A 46 -10.03 -3.84 -15.46
N GLY A 47 -11.21 -4.46 -15.29
CA GLY A 47 -11.31 -5.81 -14.70
C GLY A 47 -10.52 -6.87 -15.48
N GLU A 48 -10.52 -6.79 -16.82
CA GLU A 48 -9.75 -7.69 -17.68
C GLU A 48 -8.24 -7.54 -17.43
N GLU A 49 -7.72 -6.33 -17.48
CA GLU A 49 -6.29 -6.06 -17.21
C GLU A 49 -5.91 -6.54 -15.81
N LEU A 50 -6.67 -6.11 -14.80
CA LEU A 50 -6.37 -6.39 -13.41
C LEU A 50 -6.38 -7.90 -13.12
N SER A 51 -7.30 -8.67 -13.73
CA SER A 51 -7.38 -10.13 -13.58
C SER A 51 -6.16 -10.88 -14.12
N THR A 52 -5.42 -10.28 -15.06
CA THR A 52 -4.25 -10.92 -15.68
C THR A 52 -2.93 -10.55 -15.00
N TYR A 53 -2.94 -9.50 -14.17
CA TYR A 53 -1.73 -8.99 -13.55
C TYR A 53 -1.26 -9.87 -12.40
N THR A 54 0.03 -10.14 -12.41
CA THR A 54 0.72 -10.78 -11.29
C THR A 54 0.92 -9.80 -10.14
N PRO A 55 1.06 -10.28 -8.89
CA PRO A 55 1.38 -9.41 -7.75
C PRO A 55 2.64 -8.56 -7.97
N GLU A 56 3.64 -9.07 -8.66
CA GLU A 56 4.85 -8.34 -9.01
C GLU A 56 4.59 -7.16 -9.95
N GLU A 57 3.69 -7.33 -10.93
CA GLU A 57 3.27 -6.27 -11.84
C GLU A 57 2.46 -5.21 -11.11
N LEU A 58 1.59 -5.61 -10.18
CA LEU A 58 0.80 -4.69 -9.36
C LEU A 58 1.68 -3.82 -8.46
N VAL A 59 2.68 -4.41 -7.80
CA VAL A 59 3.64 -3.65 -7.00
C VAL A 59 4.40 -2.64 -7.86
N ARG A 60 4.81 -3.04 -9.07
CA ARG A 60 5.49 -2.12 -10.00
C ARG A 60 4.55 -0.97 -10.40
N GLY A 61 3.31 -1.29 -10.77
CA GLY A 61 2.30 -0.28 -11.08
C GLY A 61 2.05 0.68 -9.92
N ALA A 62 2.02 0.20 -8.68
CA ALA A 62 1.85 1.05 -7.50
C ALA A 62 2.99 2.05 -7.28
N VAL A 63 4.23 1.69 -7.66
CA VAL A 63 5.37 2.62 -7.68
C VAL A 63 5.19 3.66 -8.78
N ASP A 64 4.82 3.24 -9.99
CA ASP A 64 4.65 4.12 -11.15
C ASP A 64 3.49 5.12 -10.96
N LEU A 65 2.42 4.70 -10.27
CA LEU A 65 1.26 5.52 -9.88
C LEU A 65 1.53 6.44 -8.68
N GLY A 66 2.73 6.37 -8.10
CA GLY A 66 3.15 7.19 -6.95
C GLY A 66 2.48 6.83 -5.63
N LEU A 67 1.84 5.65 -5.53
CA LEU A 67 1.32 5.13 -4.25
C LEU A 67 2.46 4.78 -3.30
N VAL A 68 3.55 4.27 -3.89
CA VAL A 68 4.85 4.15 -3.24
C VAL A 68 5.77 5.17 -3.88
N ASN A 69 6.17 6.20 -3.13
CA ASN A 69 7.06 7.22 -3.65
C ASN A 69 8.47 6.63 -3.87
N GLY A 70 8.75 6.19 -5.10
CA GLY A 70 10.01 5.58 -5.51
C GLY A 70 11.23 6.49 -5.35
N ASP A 71 11.07 7.81 -5.38
CA ASP A 71 12.18 8.75 -5.14
C ASP A 71 12.67 8.71 -3.70
N THR A 72 11.78 8.36 -2.76
CA THR A 72 12.15 8.14 -1.35
C THR A 72 13.05 6.93 -1.17
N LEU A 73 13.04 5.98 -2.10
CA LEU A 73 13.82 4.74 -2.05
C LEU A 73 15.13 4.80 -2.85
N ARG A 74 15.25 5.74 -3.81
CA ARG A 74 16.43 5.87 -4.68
C ARG A 74 17.67 6.42 -3.97
N GLU A 75 17.49 7.17 -2.89
CA GLU A 75 18.59 7.82 -2.16
C GLU A 75 18.49 7.59 -0.65
N VAL A 76 18.61 6.32 -0.25
CA VAL A 76 18.49 5.89 1.14
C VAL A 76 19.83 5.40 1.67
N GLU A 77 20.29 5.98 2.77
CA GLU A 77 21.42 5.46 3.53
C GLU A 77 20.93 4.58 4.67
N LEU A 78 21.41 3.33 4.70
CA LEU A 78 21.19 2.41 5.82
C LEU A 78 22.08 2.82 6.99
N GLY A 79 21.45 3.13 8.11
CA GLY A 79 22.09 3.30 9.41
C GLY A 79 22.32 1.96 10.10
N GLY A 80 22.27 1.96 11.44
CA GLY A 80 22.42 0.74 12.22
C GLY A 80 21.39 -0.32 11.84
N VAL A 81 21.88 -1.52 11.55
CA VAL A 81 21.08 -2.71 11.25
C VAL A 81 21.09 -3.62 12.48
N THR A 82 19.92 -4.05 12.91
CA THR A 82 19.74 -5.08 13.94
C THR A 82 19.10 -6.28 13.27
N ALA A 83 19.66 -7.48 13.47
CA ALA A 83 19.10 -8.72 12.97
C ALA A 83 18.85 -9.69 14.13
N ASP A 84 17.70 -10.35 14.10
CA ASP A 84 17.30 -11.40 15.02
C ASP A 84 16.66 -12.55 14.24
N GLY A 85 17.41 -13.65 14.08
CA GLY A 85 17.01 -14.79 13.26
C GLY A 85 16.73 -14.41 11.81
N ASP A 86 15.48 -14.61 11.39
CA ASP A 86 14.98 -14.36 10.04
C ASP A 86 14.33 -12.98 9.88
N ALA A 87 14.43 -12.12 10.90
CA ALA A 87 13.98 -10.74 10.84
C ALA A 87 15.17 -9.77 11.01
N ALA A 88 15.14 -8.64 10.33
CA ALA A 88 16.06 -7.55 10.57
C ALA A 88 15.35 -6.20 10.43
N SER A 89 15.89 -5.19 11.10
CA SER A 89 15.43 -3.81 10.95
C SER A 89 16.63 -2.89 10.76
N ALA A 90 16.46 -1.90 9.90
CA ALA A 90 17.46 -0.88 9.66
C ALA A 90 16.82 0.49 9.80
N ARG A 91 17.54 1.39 10.47
CA ARG A 91 17.20 2.82 10.36
C ARG A 91 17.65 3.30 8.99
N VAL A 92 16.81 4.08 8.33
CA VAL A 92 17.09 4.67 7.03
C VAL A 92 16.91 6.16 7.06
N LEU A 93 17.90 6.84 6.50
CA LEU A 93 17.89 8.29 6.29
C LEU A 93 17.76 8.54 4.79
N GLY A 94 16.68 9.21 4.39
CA GLY A 94 16.56 9.71 3.02
C GLY A 94 17.39 10.97 2.87
N ARG A 95 18.12 11.15 1.76
CA ARG A 95 19.03 12.30 1.57
C ARG A 95 18.35 13.68 1.70
N SER A 96 17.06 13.74 1.38
CA SER A 96 16.20 14.93 1.48
C SER A 96 15.30 14.96 2.72
N SER A 97 15.33 13.91 3.55
CA SER A 97 14.47 13.77 4.73
C SER A 97 15.30 13.64 6.00
N THR A 98 15.08 14.55 6.95
CA THR A 98 15.67 14.45 8.29
C THR A 98 14.99 13.41 9.17
N THR A 99 13.94 12.75 8.70
CA THR A 99 13.20 11.74 9.45
C THR A 99 13.83 10.38 9.25
N LEU A 100 14.44 9.86 10.31
CA LEU A 100 14.83 8.45 10.38
C LEU A 100 13.56 7.59 10.27
N ARG A 101 13.47 6.79 9.20
CA ARG A 101 12.45 5.75 9.07
C ARG A 101 13.06 4.42 9.46
N GLN A 102 12.25 3.48 9.91
CA GLN A 102 12.68 2.10 10.06
C GLN A 102 12.19 1.32 8.84
N LEU A 103 13.08 0.54 8.23
CA LEU A 103 12.72 -0.49 7.27
C LEU A 103 12.94 -1.84 7.90
N ASP A 104 11.95 -2.70 7.74
CA ASP A 104 12.01 -4.08 8.20
C ASP A 104 12.33 -4.99 7.01
N PHE A 105 13.00 -6.09 7.32
CA PHE A 105 13.47 -7.07 6.37
C PHE A 105 13.14 -8.46 6.89
N GLN A 106 12.74 -9.34 5.98
CA GLN A 106 12.55 -10.76 6.26
C GLN A 106 13.53 -11.58 5.43
N ARG A 107 14.08 -12.63 6.04
CA ARG A 107 14.88 -13.63 5.34
C ARG A 107 13.95 -14.65 4.72
N GLU A 108 14.03 -14.82 3.41
CA GLU A 108 13.28 -15.83 2.66
C GLU A 108 14.27 -16.67 1.85
N GLY A 109 14.48 -17.91 2.30
CA GLY A 109 15.59 -18.74 1.80
C GLY A 109 16.94 -18.10 2.11
N ASP A 110 17.80 -17.96 1.10
CA ASP A 110 19.14 -17.40 1.25
C ASP A 110 19.20 -15.87 1.07
N ALA A 111 18.06 -15.19 0.91
CA ALA A 111 17.99 -13.76 0.61
C ALA A 111 17.23 -12.97 1.68
N TRP A 112 17.76 -11.79 2.03
CA TRP A 112 17.01 -10.77 2.76
C TRP A 112 16.15 -9.96 1.80
N LYS A 113 14.89 -9.73 2.18
CA LYS A 113 13.92 -9.01 1.38
C LYS A 113 13.26 -7.91 2.22
N VAL A 114 12.98 -6.77 1.60
CA VAL A 114 12.34 -5.63 2.27
C VAL A 114 10.88 -5.95 2.52
N ASP A 115 10.45 -5.81 3.76
CA ASP A 115 9.05 -5.95 4.15
C ASP A 115 8.43 -4.56 4.33
N LEU A 116 7.46 -4.25 3.48
CA LEU A 116 6.74 -2.98 3.52
C LEU A 116 5.42 -3.08 4.30
N THR A 117 5.03 -4.27 4.75
CA THR A 117 3.77 -4.44 5.50
C THR A 117 3.69 -3.63 6.80
N PRO A 118 4.78 -3.42 7.57
CA PRO A 118 4.73 -2.53 8.74
C PRO A 118 4.46 -1.07 8.37
N LEU A 119 4.91 -0.62 7.19
CA LEU A 119 4.64 0.73 6.70
C LEU A 119 3.17 0.90 6.34
N LEU A 120 2.55 -0.12 5.73
CA LEU A 120 1.11 -0.13 5.43
C LEU A 120 0.29 -0.08 6.73
N ALA A 121 0.65 -0.89 7.73
CA ALA A 121 0.00 -0.87 9.04
C ALA A 121 0.18 0.48 9.76
N ALA A 122 1.36 1.10 9.67
CA ALA A 122 1.59 2.43 10.22
C ALA A 122 0.75 3.50 9.52
N MET A 123 0.51 3.38 8.21
CA MET A 123 -0.39 4.26 7.49
C MET A 123 -1.84 4.09 7.95
N ASP A 124 -2.27 2.86 8.21
CA ASP A 124 -3.59 2.57 8.79
C ASP A 124 -3.78 3.26 10.13
N GLU A 125 -2.79 3.15 11.01
CA GLU A 125 -2.81 3.80 12.32
C GLU A 125 -2.84 5.33 12.19
N LEU A 126 -1.97 5.91 11.36
CA LEU A 126 -1.89 7.36 11.15
C LEU A 126 -3.20 7.94 10.62
N LEU A 127 -3.83 7.26 9.65
CA LEU A 127 -5.13 7.67 9.15
C LEU A 127 -6.22 7.45 10.21
N GLY A 128 -6.20 6.36 10.96
CA GLY A 128 -7.09 6.18 12.11
C GLY A 128 -7.01 7.34 13.11
N GLN A 129 -5.79 7.74 13.49
CA GLN A 129 -5.55 8.87 14.40
C GLN A 129 -5.97 10.21 13.82
N ALA A 130 -5.72 10.46 12.53
CA ALA A 130 -6.11 11.70 11.87
C ALA A 130 -7.65 11.83 11.71
N ALA A 131 -8.36 10.71 11.50
CA ALA A 131 -9.82 10.67 11.52
C ALA A 131 -10.36 11.03 12.91
N ALA A 132 -9.83 10.40 13.95
CA ALA A 132 -10.24 10.67 15.34
C ALA A 132 -10.01 12.13 15.75
N GLN A 133 -8.89 12.73 15.34
CA GLN A 133 -8.59 14.15 15.62
C GLN A 133 -9.57 15.13 14.94
N GLN A 134 -10.16 14.73 13.81
CA GLN A 134 -11.09 15.54 13.03
C GLN A 134 -12.56 15.24 13.34
N ASP A 135 -12.84 14.37 14.31
CA ASP A 135 -14.18 13.83 14.58
C ASP A 135 -14.84 13.25 13.31
N ALA A 136 -14.01 12.63 12.46
CA ALA A 136 -14.39 12.05 11.18
C ALA A 136 -14.23 10.53 11.21
N THR A 137 -14.88 9.84 10.28
CA THR A 137 -14.65 8.40 10.08
C THR A 137 -13.45 8.18 9.18
N VAL A 138 -12.77 7.04 9.34
CA VAL A 138 -11.69 6.62 8.41
C VAL A 138 -12.21 6.55 6.98
N LYS A 139 -13.43 6.03 6.78
CA LYS A 139 -14.09 6.00 5.46
C LYS A 139 -14.20 7.39 4.85
N ALA A 140 -14.65 8.39 5.60
CA ALA A 140 -14.79 9.76 5.10
C ALA A 140 -13.44 10.35 4.68
N MET A 141 -12.35 10.04 5.40
CA MET A 141 -11.02 10.48 4.98
C MET A 141 -10.52 9.77 3.73
N VAL A 142 -10.75 8.46 3.60
CA VAL A 142 -10.43 7.71 2.38
C VAL A 142 -11.22 8.28 1.20
N ASP A 143 -12.54 8.48 1.37
CA ASP A 143 -13.41 9.11 0.37
C ASP A 143 -12.85 10.47 -0.05
N GLN A 144 -12.42 11.31 0.89
CA GLN A 144 -11.82 12.61 0.59
C GLN A 144 -10.51 12.49 -0.21
N VAL A 145 -9.64 11.54 0.11
CA VAL A 145 -8.39 11.31 -0.64
C VAL A 145 -8.70 10.87 -2.07
N VAL A 146 -9.64 9.94 -2.25
CA VAL A 146 -10.06 9.45 -3.57
C VAL A 146 -10.71 10.55 -4.39
N VAL A 147 -11.62 11.34 -3.81
CA VAL A 147 -12.25 12.51 -4.47
C VAL A 147 -11.22 13.56 -4.85
N ASN A 148 -10.27 13.87 -3.96
CA ASN A 148 -9.22 14.85 -4.26
C ASN A 148 -8.32 14.40 -5.42
N ARG A 149 -8.13 13.10 -5.59
CA ARG A 149 -7.27 12.53 -6.63
C ARG A 149 -7.99 12.38 -7.97
N TYR A 150 -9.23 11.88 -7.97
CA TYR A 150 -9.94 11.47 -9.19
C TYR A 150 -11.19 12.30 -9.51
N GLY A 151 -11.64 13.16 -8.60
CA GLY A 151 -12.91 13.89 -8.69
C GLY A 151 -14.11 13.09 -8.18
N GLU A 152 -15.21 13.79 -7.87
CA GLU A 152 -16.41 13.21 -7.25
C GLU A 152 -17.09 12.13 -8.11
N GLU A 153 -17.21 12.38 -9.42
CA GLU A 153 -17.88 11.46 -10.35
C GLU A 153 -17.14 10.14 -10.46
N VAL A 154 -15.82 10.19 -10.67
CA VAL A 154 -14.99 8.97 -10.73
C VAL A 154 -15.01 8.28 -9.37
N ALA A 155 -14.77 9.00 -8.28
CA ALA A 155 -14.74 8.43 -6.93
C ALA A 155 -16.02 7.65 -6.56
N ALA A 156 -17.19 8.12 -7.01
CA ALA A 156 -18.44 7.40 -6.80
C ALA A 156 -18.46 6.03 -7.51
N SER A 157 -17.97 5.97 -8.75
CA SER A 157 -17.91 4.72 -9.52
C SER A 157 -16.94 3.68 -8.94
N LEU A 158 -15.87 4.12 -8.26
CA LEU A 158 -14.86 3.24 -7.67
C LEU A 158 -15.38 2.38 -6.51
N ARG A 159 -16.59 2.67 -5.99
CA ARG A 159 -17.23 1.86 -4.94
C ARG A 159 -17.73 0.51 -5.46
N GLU A 160 -17.96 0.42 -6.76
CA GLU A 160 -18.38 -0.81 -7.42
C GLU A 160 -17.17 -1.68 -7.79
N PRO A 161 -17.29 -3.02 -7.76
CA PRO A 161 -16.27 -3.93 -8.25
C PRO A 161 -16.06 -3.80 -9.76
N LEU A 162 -14.88 -4.21 -10.26
CA LEU A 162 -14.57 -4.19 -11.69
C LEU A 162 -15.10 -5.40 -12.48
N SER A 163 -15.46 -6.48 -11.79
CA SER A 163 -16.05 -7.67 -12.39
C SER A 163 -17.50 -7.80 -11.95
N ASP A 164 -18.38 -8.12 -12.92
CA ASP A 164 -19.79 -8.45 -12.71
C ASP A 164 -19.99 -9.84 -12.05
#